data_AF-A0A955B474-F1
#
_entry.id   AF-A0A955B474-F1
#
_cell.length_a   1.000
_cell.length_b   1.000
_cell.length_c   1.000
_cell.angle_alpha   90.00
_cell.angle_beta   90.00
_cell.angle_gamma   90.00
#
_symmetry.space_group_name_H-M   'P 1'
#
loop_
_entity.id
_entity.type
_entity.pdbx_description
1 polymer ?
#
loop_
_entity_poly.entity_id
_entity_poly.type
_entity_poly.pdbx_seq_one_letter_code
_entity_poly.pdbx_strand_id
1 'polypeptide(L)'
;MQDRKPLVAFILSFVLPGAGLLYLRRWRSGVVNFLLVHAVLFLLAFGVNEPYINEHLHYVFLILAAGSGGYAHALARILTRPNEVPRA
;
A
#
# COMPACT_ATOMS: atom_id res chain seq x y z
N MET A 1 -8.43 -1.38 -23.32
CA MET A 1 -7.56 -1.11 -22.16
C MET A 1 -8.44 -1.17 -20.93
N GLN A 2 -8.11 -1.99 -19.94
CA GLN A 2 -9.03 -2.30 -18.84
C GLN A 2 -9.13 -1.11 -17.89
N ASP A 3 -10.33 -0.52 -17.75
CA ASP A 3 -10.64 0.59 -16.84
C ASP A 3 -10.42 0.21 -15.38
N ARG A 4 -9.17 0.23 -14.93
CA ARG A 4 -8.80 -0.14 -13.57
C ARG A 4 -9.10 1.04 -12.66
N LYS A 5 -10.30 1.01 -12.09
CA LYS A 5 -10.82 2.02 -11.16
C LYS A 5 -9.81 2.29 -10.03
N PRO A 6 -9.29 3.52 -9.89
CA PRO A 6 -8.30 3.89 -8.87
C PRO A 6 -8.78 3.66 -7.43
N LEU A 7 -10.08 3.79 -7.20
CA LEU A 7 -10.71 3.53 -5.90
C LEU A 7 -10.68 2.04 -5.54
N VAL A 8 -10.82 1.14 -6.53
CA VAL A 8 -10.71 -0.30 -6.30
C VAL A 8 -9.27 -0.68 -5.95
N ALA A 9 -8.28 -0.10 -6.64
CA ALA A 9 -6.88 -0.30 -6.32
C ALA A 9 -6.54 0.18 -4.88
N PHE A 10 -7.11 1.32 -4.46
CA PHE A 10 -6.98 1.83 -3.10
C PHE A 10 -7.54 0.83 -2.07
N ILE A 11 -8.82 0.44 -2.21
CA ILE A 11 -9.51 -0.43 -1.25
C ILE A 11 -8.80 -1.77 -1.13
N LEU A 12 -8.38 -2.37 -2.26
CA LEU A 12 -7.63 -3.63 -2.23
C LEU A 12 -6.33 -3.49 -1.44
N SER A 13 -5.54 -2.45 -1.71
CA SER A 13 -4.28 -2.19 -1.02
C SER A 13 -4.44 -1.77 0.45
N PHE A 14 -5.63 -1.31 0.84
CA PHE A 14 -5.96 -0.96 2.22
C PHE A 14 -6.32 -2.19 3.05
N VAL A 15 -7.09 -3.12 2.48
CA VAL A 15 -7.42 -4.40 3.15
C VAL A 15 -6.19 -5.31 3.20
N LEU A 16 -5.46 -5.39 2.10
CA LEU A 16 -4.27 -6.22 1.98
C LEU A 16 -3.14 -5.40 1.33
N PRO A 17 -2.11 -4.98 2.10
CA PRO A 17 -1.03 -4.18 1.58
C PRO A 17 -0.42 -4.77 0.30
N GLY A 18 -0.41 -4.02 -0.79
CA GLY A 18 0.10 -4.47 -2.09
C GLY A 18 -0.91 -5.17 -3.02
N ALA A 19 -2.12 -5.51 -2.57
CA ALA A 19 -3.14 -6.13 -3.43
C ALA A 19 -3.65 -5.19 -4.54
N GLY A 20 -3.71 -3.89 -4.29
CA GLY A 20 -4.04 -2.90 -5.31
C GLY A 20 -3.02 -2.83 -6.44
N LEU A 21 -1.75 -3.07 -6.13
CA LEU A 21 -0.67 -3.11 -7.12
C LEU A 21 -0.72 -4.41 -7.96
N LEU A 22 -1.09 -5.52 -7.33
CA LEU A 22 -1.40 -6.77 -8.03
C LEU A 22 -2.58 -6.60 -8.98
N TYR A 23 -3.65 -5.93 -8.52
CA TYR A 23 -4.79 -5.56 -9.36
C TYR A 23 -4.35 -4.70 -10.56
N LEU A 24 -3.36 -3.82 -10.39
CA LEU A 24 -2.73 -3.04 -11.45
C LEU A 24 -1.72 -3.83 -12.31
N ARG A 25 -1.62 -5.17 -12.16
CA ARG A 25 -0.65 -6.05 -12.85
C ARG A 25 0.81 -5.63 -12.61
N ARG A 26 1.06 -4.84 -11.57
CA ARG A 26 2.39 -4.43 -11.11
C ARG A 26 2.87 -5.40 -10.04
N TRP A 27 3.05 -6.66 -10.43
CA TRP A 27 3.36 -7.77 -9.52
C TRP A 27 4.61 -7.51 -8.68
N ARG A 28 5.69 -7.01 -9.30
CA ARG A 28 6.93 -6.64 -8.59
C ARG A 28 6.68 -5.59 -7.51
N SER A 29 5.97 -4.51 -7.84
CA SER A 29 5.64 -3.45 -6.88
C SER A 29 4.72 -3.96 -5.76
N GLY A 30 3.75 -4.83 -6.09
CA GLY A 30 2.86 -5.47 -5.11
C GLY A 30 3.61 -6.31 -4.09
N VAL A 31 4.51 -7.17 -4.56
CA VAL A 31 5.34 -8.02 -3.68
C VAL A 31 6.26 -7.18 -2.81
N VAL A 32 6.95 -6.18 -3.39
CA VAL A 32 7.85 -5.29 -2.63
C VAL A 32 7.07 -4.53 -1.56
N ASN A 33 5.89 -3.98 -1.89
CA ASN A 33 5.08 -3.24 -0.92
C ASN A 33 4.54 -4.13 0.19
N PHE A 34 4.10 -5.34 -0.14
CA PHE A 34 3.65 -6.33 0.85
C PHE A 34 4.80 -6.70 1.82
N LEU A 35 5.97 -7.03 1.28
CA LEU A 35 7.15 -7.38 2.08
C LEU A 35 7.62 -6.22 2.94
N LEU A 36 7.61 -4.99 2.41
CA LEU A 36 8.04 -3.80 3.15
C LEU A 36 7.12 -3.53 4.34
N VAL A 37 5.80 -3.60 4.16
CA VAL A 37 4.84 -3.41 5.26
C VAL A 37 5.02 -4.48 6.34
N HIS A 38 5.18 -5.75 5.95
CA HIS A 38 5.41 -6.83 6.91
C HIS A 38 6.77 -6.73 7.59
N ALA A 39 7.81 -6.30 6.88
CA ALA A 39 9.14 -6.09 7.46
C ALA A 39 9.11 -4.99 8.52
N VAL A 40 8.42 -3.87 8.26
CA VAL A 40 8.25 -2.78 9.24
C VAL A 40 7.49 -3.27 10.48
N LEU A 41 6.40 -4.00 10.28
CA LEU A 41 5.62 -4.56 11.41
C LEU A 41 6.43 -5.59 12.20
N PHE A 42 7.18 -6.45 11.53
CA PHE A 42 8.06 -7.43 12.17
C PHE A 42 9.15 -6.72 12.99
N LEU A 43 9.83 -5.72 12.41
CA LEU A 43 10.84 -4.95 13.13
C LEU A 43 10.26 -4.24 14.35
N LEU A 44 9.05 -3.71 14.28
CA LEU A 44 8.41 -3.05 15.42
C LEU A 44 7.96 -4.05 16.50
N ALA A 45 7.43 -5.21 16.10
CA ALA A 45 6.97 -6.23 17.04
C ALA A 45 8.12 -6.91 17.80
N PHE A 46 9.29 -7.11 17.18
CA PHE A 46 10.43 -7.81 17.78
C PHE A 46 11.56 -6.88 18.23
N GLY A 47 11.66 -5.68 17.66
CA GLY A 47 12.73 -4.74 17.96
C GLY A 47 12.45 -3.82 19.15
N VAL A 48 11.18 -3.70 19.57
CA VAL A 48 10.82 -2.83 20.69
C VAL A 48 10.20 -3.64 21.82
N ASN A 49 11.00 -3.85 22.87
CA ASN A 49 10.65 -4.63 24.07
C ASN A 49 9.74 -3.84 25.04
N GLU A 50 8.64 -3.29 24.55
CA GLU A 50 7.71 -2.52 25.40
C GLU A 50 6.28 -3.05 25.25
N PRO A 51 5.57 -3.35 26.36
CA PRO A 51 4.17 -3.79 26.32
C PRO A 51 3.23 -2.79 25.64
N TYR A 52 3.64 -1.51 25.54
CA TYR A 52 2.91 -0.44 24.89
C TYR A 52 2.75 -0.59 23.37
N ILE A 53 3.67 -1.27 22.67
CA ILE A 53 3.61 -1.33 21.20
C ILE A 53 2.55 -2.28 20.69
N ASN A 54 2.28 -3.36 21.42
CA ASN A 54 1.27 -4.34 21.00
C ASN A 54 -0.13 -3.72 20.83
N GLU A 55 -0.49 -2.76 21.69
CA GLU A 55 -1.76 -2.02 21.57
C GLU A 55 -1.76 -1.07 20.36
N HIS A 56 -0.59 -0.55 19.97
CA HIS A 56 -0.46 0.45 18.90
C HIS A 56 -0.10 -0.13 17.53
N LEU A 57 0.27 -1.41 17.43
CA LEU A 57 0.60 -2.09 16.18
C LEU A 57 -0.53 -1.98 15.14
N HIS A 58 -1.79 -1.98 15.59
CA HIS A 58 -2.95 -1.80 14.72
C HIS A 58 -2.99 -0.41 14.06
N TYR A 59 -2.58 0.65 14.77
CA TYR A 59 -2.49 2.00 14.19
C TYR A 59 -1.36 2.10 13.17
N VAL A 60 -0.21 1.48 13.47
CA VAL A 60 0.91 1.41 12.53
C VAL A 60 0.49 0.67 11.26
N PHE A 61 -0.19 -0.48 11.41
CA PHE A 61 -0.76 -1.21 10.27
C PHE A 61 -1.71 -0.33 9.46
N LEU A 62 -2.58 0.44 10.12
CA LEU A 62 -3.55 1.30 9.46
C LEU A 62 -2.90 2.44 8.66
N ILE A 63 -1.82 3.04 9.19
CA ILE A 63 -1.01 4.04 8.48
C ILE A 63 -0.34 3.41 7.26
N LEU A 64 0.27 2.24 7.41
CA LEU A 64 0.93 1.52 6.31
C LEU A 64 -0.07 1.06 5.24
N ALA A 65 -1.25 0.61 5.64
CA ALA A 65 -2.35 0.24 4.77
C ALA A 65 -2.89 1.46 4.01
N ALA A 66 -3.08 2.59 4.68
CA ALA A 66 -3.48 3.85 4.04
C ALA A 66 -2.41 4.34 3.04
N GLY A 67 -1.13 4.27 3.40
CA GLY A 67 -0.02 4.60 2.50
C GLY A 67 0.05 3.68 1.27
N SER A 68 -0.09 2.37 1.48
CA SER A 68 -0.18 1.35 0.43
C SER A 68 -1.36 1.60 -0.52
N GLY A 69 -2.52 1.94 0.05
CA GLY A 69 -3.72 2.34 -0.68
C GLY A 69 -3.48 3.59 -1.53
N GLY A 70 -2.92 4.65 -0.92
CA GLY A 70 -2.58 5.90 -1.59
C GLY A 70 -1.61 5.70 -2.75
N TYR A 71 -0.58 4.87 -2.56
CA TYR A 71 0.36 4.52 -3.62
C TYR A 71 -0.32 3.78 -4.78
N ALA A 72 -1.15 2.78 -4.49
CA ALA A 72 -1.90 2.07 -5.52
C ALA A 72 -2.90 2.99 -6.26
N HIS A 73 -3.53 3.92 -5.55
CA HIS A 73 -4.42 4.93 -6.14
C HIS A 73 -3.66 5.86 -7.09
N ALA A 74 -2.55 6.43 -6.64
CA ALA A 74 -1.71 7.33 -7.44
C ALA A 74 -1.20 6.63 -8.70
N LEU A 75 -0.73 5.38 -8.56
CA LEU A 75 -0.28 4.57 -9.69
C LEU A 75 -1.42 4.26 -10.66
N ALA A 76 -2.62 3.94 -10.16
CA ALA A 76 -3.80 3.75 -11.00
C ALA A 76 -4.12 5.01 -11.80
N ARG A 77 -4.08 6.20 -11.18
CA ARG A 77 -4.33 7.47 -11.88
C ARG A 77 -3.31 7.72 -12.99
N ILE A 78 -2.02 7.50 -12.74
CA ILE A 78 -0.97 7.62 -13.76
C ILE A 78 -1.24 6.68 -14.95
N LEU A 79 -1.61 5.43 -14.66
CA LEU A 79 -1.92 4.43 -15.70
C LEU A 79 -3.20 4.76 -16.49
N THR A 80 -4.13 5.51 -15.90
CA THR A 80 -5.39 5.90 -16.55
C THR A 80 -5.27 7.24 -17.29
N ARG A 81 -4.32 8.10 -16.90
CA ARG A 81 -4.04 9.40 -17.53
C ARG A 81 -2.54 9.56 -17.87
N PRO A 82 -2.01 8.81 -18.85
CA PRO A 82 -0.58 8.85 -19.18
C PRO A 82 -0.09 10.20 -19.75
N ASN A 83 -0.99 11.09 -20.21
CA ASN A 83 -0.64 12.31 -20.94
C ASN A 83 -0.75 13.60 -20.09
N GLU A 84 -1.22 13.50 -18.85
CA GLU A 84 -1.26 14.64 -17.91
C GLU A 84 0.00 14.59 -17.03
N VAL A 85 1.07 15.25 -17.48
CA VAL A 85 2.28 15.46 -16.65
C VAL A 85 1.86 16.22 -15.39
N PRO A 86 2.14 15.72 -14.18
CA PRO A 86 1.87 16.47 -12.96
C PRO A 86 2.72 17.75 -13.00
N ARG A 87 2.06 18.91 -13.13
CA ARG A 87 2.72 20.18 -12.83
C ARG A 87 2.88 20.20 -11.31
N ALA A 88 4.11 19.95 -10.87
CA ALA A 88 4.55 20.15 -9.49
C ALA A 88 4.38 21.62 -9.11
#